data_AF-A0A354PBL5-F1
#
_entry.id   AF-A0A354PBL5-F1
#
_cell.length_a   1.000
_cell.length_b   1.000
_cell.length_c   1.000
_cell.angle_alpha   90.00
_cell.angle_beta   90.00
_cell.angle_gamma   90.00
#
_symmetry.space_group_name_H-M   'P 1'
#
loop_
_entity.id
_entity.type
_entity.pdbx_description
1 polymer ?
#
loop_
_entity_poly.entity_id
_entity_poly.type
_entity_poly.pdbx_seq_one_letter_code
_entity_poly.pdbx_strand_id
1 'polypeptide(L)'
;RDAQNPRLGDSADIWTIGTTRWQGQLVLSQPYTHWHELCICYQNLQWRLNDRLIVPAATAPQVTPGEPVGFVLATFQQGITRRGYLLFSAITHDGKPVTPPVTPGPIGQLVNRFSAGQRSDLGDIMMLQLWIETPAELGGDDLDLAKQIFAIARDRLLADVRTAQRN
;
A
#
# COMPACT_ATOMS: atom_id res chain seq x y z
N ARG A 1 11.23 0.39 22.23
CA ARG A 1 11.04 -0.81 21.37
C ARG A 1 9.71 -1.36 21.84
N ASP A 2 8.61 -0.63 21.63
CA ASP A 2 7.37 -0.81 22.38
C ASP A 2 6.19 -0.51 21.46
N ALA A 3 5.63 -1.55 20.84
CA ALA A 3 4.47 -1.45 19.95
C ALA A 3 3.51 -2.62 20.23
N GLN A 4 3.14 -2.79 21.51
CA GLN A 4 2.12 -3.76 21.92
C GLN A 4 0.83 -3.01 22.24
N ASN A 5 -0.11 -3.01 21.29
CA ASN A 5 -1.50 -2.66 21.56
C ASN A 5 -2.32 -3.97 21.60
N PRO A 6 -2.79 -4.41 22.79
CA PRO A 6 -3.53 -5.67 22.95
C PRO A 6 -4.89 -5.70 22.22
N ARG A 7 -5.34 -4.60 21.62
CA ARG A 7 -6.54 -4.58 20.75
C ARG A 7 -6.23 -4.92 19.27
N LEU A 8 -4.97 -4.87 18.84
CA LEU A 8 -4.57 -4.94 17.42
C LEU A 8 -3.69 -6.15 17.07
N GLY A 9 -3.38 -7.03 18.03
CA GLY A 9 -2.55 -8.21 17.78
C GLY A 9 -1.07 -7.89 17.49
N ASP A 10 -0.25 -8.93 17.31
CA ASP A 10 1.19 -8.81 17.10
C ASP A 10 1.51 -8.17 15.74
N SER A 11 2.10 -6.96 15.79
CA SER A 11 3.07 -6.37 14.85
C SER A 11 2.69 -6.10 13.38
N ALA A 12 1.84 -6.88 12.71
CA ALA A 12 1.20 -6.63 11.41
C ALA A 12 0.52 -7.94 10.98
N ASP A 13 -0.65 -7.86 10.36
CA ASP A 13 -1.25 -9.05 9.76
C ASP A 13 -0.55 -9.34 8.43
N ILE A 14 0.02 -10.53 8.30
CA ILE A 14 0.77 -10.95 7.11
C ILE A 14 0.10 -12.17 6.49
N TRP A 15 -0.23 -12.06 5.21
CA TRP A 15 -0.71 -13.16 4.38
C TRP A 15 0.26 -13.41 3.25
N THR A 16 0.47 -14.68 2.93
CA THR A 16 1.22 -15.10 1.75
C THR A 16 0.24 -15.33 0.61
N ILE A 17 0.45 -14.65 -0.51
CA ILE A 17 -0.40 -14.74 -1.69
C ILE A 17 0.46 -14.93 -2.94
N GLY A 18 -0.12 -15.47 -4.01
CA GLY A 18 0.61 -15.63 -5.25
C GLY A 18 0.00 -16.66 -6.18
N THR A 19 0.78 -17.02 -7.18
CA THR A 19 0.48 -18.03 -8.19
C THR A 19 1.57 -19.09 -8.19
N THR A 20 1.55 -20.01 -9.15
CA THR A 20 2.68 -20.90 -9.41
C THR A 20 3.91 -20.17 -9.97
N ARG A 21 3.77 -18.92 -10.45
CA ARG A 21 4.84 -18.14 -11.10
C ARG A 21 5.53 -17.15 -10.15
N TRP A 22 4.83 -16.70 -9.11
CA TRP A 22 5.35 -15.72 -8.16
C TRP A 22 4.66 -15.86 -6.81
N GLN A 23 5.35 -15.44 -5.76
CA GLN A 23 4.84 -15.39 -4.39
C GLN A 23 5.11 -14.01 -3.81
N GLY A 24 4.18 -13.50 -3.03
CA GLY A 24 4.29 -12.22 -2.35
C GLY A 24 3.67 -12.24 -0.96
N GLN A 25 3.95 -11.19 -0.20
CA GLN A 25 3.41 -10.96 1.12
C GLN A 25 2.48 -9.76 1.08
N LEU A 26 1.21 -10.00 1.39
CA LEU A 26 0.24 -8.96 1.68
C LEU A 26 0.33 -8.65 3.17
N VAL A 27 0.53 -7.37 3.53
CA VAL A 27 0.72 -6.94 4.91
C VAL A 27 -0.21 -5.78 5.22
N LEU A 28 -0.94 -5.89 6.32
CA LEU A 28 -1.64 -4.78 6.95
C LEU A 28 -0.82 -4.31 8.14
N SER A 29 -0.24 -3.13 8.00
CA SER A 29 0.63 -2.52 9.01
C SER A 29 -0.15 -1.83 10.13
N GLN A 30 0.54 -1.61 11.24
CA GLN A 30 0.04 -0.82 12.36
C GLN A 30 -0.29 0.62 11.94
N PRO A 31 -1.11 1.33 12.74
CA PRO A 31 -1.52 2.68 12.39
C PRO A 31 -0.34 3.66 12.38
N TYR A 32 -0.32 4.53 11.38
CA TYR A 32 0.57 5.68 11.24
C TYR A 32 -0.26 6.96 11.41
N THR A 33 0.37 8.01 11.94
CA THR A 33 -0.29 9.32 12.05
C THR A 33 -0.43 10.03 10.70
N HIS A 34 0.33 9.61 9.68
CA HIS A 34 0.40 10.24 8.37
C HIS A 34 0.80 9.21 7.29
N TRP A 35 0.67 9.60 6.01
CA TRP A 35 1.15 8.79 4.88
C TRP A 35 2.59 8.33 5.08
N HIS A 36 2.78 7.01 5.05
CA HIS A 36 4.09 6.41 5.16
C HIS A 36 4.59 5.97 3.77
N GLU A 37 5.64 6.63 3.28
CA GLU A 37 6.22 6.31 1.97
C GLU A 37 7.07 5.04 2.07
N LEU A 38 6.42 3.89 1.86
CA LEU A 38 7.04 2.57 2.01
C LEU A 38 8.25 2.36 1.10
N CYS A 39 8.34 3.07 -0.03
CA CYS A 39 9.52 2.98 -0.90
C CYS A 39 10.83 3.29 -0.18
N ILE A 40 10.81 4.24 0.77
CA ILE A 40 12.00 4.64 1.55
C ILE A 40 12.49 3.47 2.41
N CYS A 41 11.57 2.68 2.98
CA CYS A 41 11.92 1.51 3.80
C CYS A 41 12.69 0.47 3.00
N TYR A 42 12.25 0.17 1.78
CA TYR A 42 12.96 -0.76 0.89
C TYR A 42 14.30 -0.19 0.40
N GLN A 43 14.37 1.11 0.13
CA GLN A 43 15.64 1.77 -0.21
C GLN A 43 16.67 1.64 0.92
N ASN A 44 16.27 1.77 2.18
CA ASN A 44 17.14 1.54 3.33
C ASN A 44 17.63 0.09 3.42
N LEU A 45 16.85 -0.88 2.91
CA LEU A 45 17.22 -2.28 2.76
C LEU A 45 18.02 -2.58 1.47
N GLN A 46 18.63 -1.55 0.88
CA GLN A 46 19.47 -1.64 -0.32
C GLN A 46 18.70 -2.10 -1.58
N TRP A 47 17.39 -1.82 -1.65
CA TRP A 47 16.64 -1.92 -2.91
C TRP A 47 16.71 -0.62 -3.67
N ARG A 48 17.16 -0.65 -4.92
CA ARG A 48 17.13 0.52 -5.79
C ARG A 48 15.73 0.67 -6.37
N LEU A 49 15.07 1.77 -6.07
CA LEU A 49 13.80 2.16 -6.71
C LEU A 49 14.07 2.46 -8.20
N ASN A 50 13.37 1.76 -9.08
CA ASN A 50 13.45 1.96 -10.52
C ASN A 50 12.31 2.86 -11.02
N ASP A 51 11.08 2.60 -10.57
CA ASP A 51 9.90 3.38 -10.94
C ASP A 51 8.88 3.45 -9.79
N ARG A 52 8.06 4.51 -9.76
CA ARG A 52 6.96 4.72 -8.83
C ARG A 52 5.83 5.45 -9.53
N LEU A 53 4.67 4.81 -9.61
CA LEU A 53 3.48 5.35 -10.25
C LEU A 53 2.24 5.17 -9.38
N ILE A 54 1.27 6.09 -9.53
CA ILE A 54 -0.04 5.97 -8.90
C ILE A 54 -0.96 5.28 -9.90
N VAL A 55 -1.42 4.07 -9.56
CA VAL A 55 -2.40 3.29 -10.34
C VAL A 55 -3.81 3.76 -9.94
N PRO A 56 -4.61 4.32 -10.86
CA PRO A 56 -6.00 4.66 -10.58
C PRO A 56 -6.83 3.41 -10.23
N ALA A 57 -7.84 3.53 -9.38
CA ALA A 57 -8.71 2.41 -8.98
C ALA A 57 -9.66 1.89 -10.10
N ALA A 58 -9.50 2.38 -11.33
CA ALA A 58 -10.42 2.13 -12.45
C ALA A 58 -10.36 0.70 -13.04
N THR A 59 -9.53 -0.19 -12.49
CA THR A 59 -9.25 -1.52 -13.08
C THR A 59 -9.96 -2.70 -12.41
N ALA A 60 -10.69 -2.50 -11.30
CA ALA A 60 -11.46 -3.57 -10.67
C ALA A 60 -12.97 -3.26 -10.67
N PRO A 61 -13.86 -4.27 -10.79
CA PRO A 61 -15.28 -4.07 -10.56
C PRO A 61 -15.49 -3.52 -9.15
N GLN A 62 -15.94 -2.27 -9.08
CA GLN A 62 -16.10 -1.51 -7.83
C GLN A 62 -17.03 -2.28 -6.89
N VAL A 63 -16.50 -2.77 -5.76
CA VAL A 63 -17.29 -3.47 -4.73
C VAL A 63 -18.11 -2.48 -3.90
N THR A 64 -17.79 -1.18 -3.94
CA THR A 64 -18.54 -0.13 -3.23
C THR A 64 -18.63 1.16 -4.05
N PRO A 65 -19.78 1.84 -4.10
CA PRO A 65 -19.87 3.20 -4.65
C PRO A 65 -19.04 4.17 -3.78
N GLY A 66 -18.06 4.83 -4.37
CA GLY A 66 -17.21 5.81 -3.67
C GLY A 66 -16.10 6.36 -4.56
N GLU A 67 -15.39 7.40 -4.09
CA GLU A 67 -14.30 8.03 -4.84
C GLU A 67 -13.19 7.00 -5.17
N PRO A 68 -12.85 6.78 -6.46
CA PRO A 68 -11.83 5.83 -6.85
C PRO A 68 -10.45 6.37 -6.46
N VAL A 69 -9.99 6.01 -5.26
CA VAL A 69 -8.64 6.37 -4.81
C VAL A 69 -7.67 5.28 -5.25
N GLY A 70 -6.64 5.68 -6.00
CA GLY A 70 -5.60 4.78 -6.51
C GLY A 70 -4.70 4.16 -5.43
N PHE A 71 -3.77 3.33 -5.87
CA PHE A 71 -2.68 2.80 -5.05
C PHE A 71 -1.34 3.08 -5.70
N VAL A 72 -0.25 3.02 -4.95
CA VAL A 72 1.10 3.17 -5.52
C VAL A 72 1.58 1.81 -6.00
N LEU A 73 2.15 1.76 -7.19
CA LEU A 73 3.01 0.68 -7.67
C LEU A 73 4.44 1.22 -7.75
N ALA A 74 5.36 0.55 -7.07
CA ALA A 74 6.78 0.83 -7.14
C ALA A 74 7.54 -0.43 -7.56
N THR A 75 8.50 -0.24 -8.46
CA THR A 75 9.37 -1.32 -8.94
C THR A 75 10.79 -1.10 -8.43
N PHE A 76 11.44 -2.18 -8.04
CA PHE A 76 12.74 -2.18 -7.41
C PHE A 76 13.68 -3.19 -8.06
N GLN A 77 14.97 -2.95 -7.89
CA GLN A 77 16.03 -3.87 -8.24
C GLN A 77 17.06 -3.97 -7.12
N GLN A 78 17.55 -5.18 -6.88
CA GLN A 78 18.69 -5.40 -6.00
C GLN A 78 19.71 -6.31 -6.70
N GLY A 79 20.91 -5.78 -6.93
CA GLY A 79 21.91 -6.44 -7.76
C GLY A 79 21.44 -6.65 -9.21
N ILE A 80 21.95 -7.69 -9.87
CA ILE A 80 21.67 -7.96 -11.29
C ILE A 80 20.33 -8.69 -11.46
N THR A 81 20.02 -9.63 -10.57
CA THR A 81 18.94 -10.61 -10.77
C THR A 81 17.69 -10.36 -9.94
N ARG A 82 17.76 -9.71 -8.77
CA ARG A 82 16.56 -9.56 -7.93
C ARG A 82 15.70 -8.39 -8.41
N ARG A 83 14.40 -8.62 -8.51
CA ARG A 83 13.36 -7.64 -8.83
C ARG A 83 12.34 -7.62 -7.69
N GLY A 84 11.88 -6.42 -7.37
CA GLY A 84 10.89 -6.19 -6.32
C GLY A 84 9.72 -5.40 -6.85
N TYR A 85 8.50 -5.78 -6.48
CA TYR A 85 7.28 -5.06 -6.81
C TYR A 85 6.54 -4.78 -5.53
N LEU A 86 6.31 -3.50 -5.27
CA LEU A 86 5.59 -3.01 -4.10
C LEU A 86 4.31 -2.34 -4.55
N LEU A 87 3.17 -2.88 -4.13
CA LEU A 87 1.89 -2.21 -4.25
C LEU A 87 1.47 -1.75 -2.86
N PHE A 88 1.03 -0.50 -2.69
CA PHE A 88 0.56 -0.06 -1.39
C PHE A 88 -0.44 1.09 -1.43
N SER A 89 -1.28 1.15 -0.40
CA SER A 89 -2.28 2.20 -0.18
C SER A 89 -2.49 2.40 1.32
N ALA A 90 -3.10 3.53 1.69
CA ALA A 90 -3.45 3.80 3.07
C ALA A 90 -4.96 3.94 3.24
N ILE A 91 -5.43 3.51 4.41
CA ILE A 91 -6.84 3.45 4.78
C ILE A 91 -6.97 4.07 6.17
N THR A 92 -7.88 5.01 6.34
CA THR A 92 -8.20 5.60 7.64
C THR A 92 -8.98 4.60 8.51
N HIS A 93 -8.99 4.82 9.84
CA HIS A 93 -9.77 3.99 10.77
C HIS A 93 -11.29 3.95 10.50
N ASP A 94 -11.84 4.96 9.82
CA ASP A 94 -13.25 5.02 9.39
C ASP A 94 -13.49 4.39 8.00
N GLY A 95 -12.46 3.74 7.43
CA GLY A 95 -12.56 3.01 6.18
C GLY A 95 -12.64 3.93 4.96
N LYS A 96 -12.03 5.12 5.01
CA LYS A 96 -11.82 5.97 3.82
C LYS A 96 -10.44 5.68 3.22
N PRO A 97 -10.35 5.54 1.89
CA PRO A 97 -9.06 5.43 1.25
C PRO A 97 -8.33 6.78 1.26
N VAL A 98 -7.00 6.75 1.39
CA VAL A 98 -6.15 7.95 1.40
C VAL A 98 -5.44 8.10 0.06
N THR A 99 -5.52 9.29 -0.54
CA THR A 99 -4.85 9.59 -1.81
C THR A 99 -3.33 9.57 -1.64
N PRO A 100 -2.59 8.78 -2.45
CA PRO A 100 -1.14 8.81 -2.42
C PRO A 100 -0.58 10.18 -2.84
N PRO A 101 0.54 10.63 -2.25
CA PRO A 101 1.22 11.84 -2.67
C PRO A 101 1.86 11.67 -4.05
N VAL A 102 1.68 12.68 -4.92
CA VAL A 102 2.22 12.70 -6.29
C VAL A 102 3.74 12.75 -6.28
N THR A 103 4.33 13.58 -5.42
CA THR A 103 5.80 13.70 -5.27
C THR A 103 6.28 12.88 -4.08
N PRO A 104 7.20 11.90 -4.25
CA PRO A 104 7.83 11.19 -3.14
C PRO A 104 8.91 12.05 -2.44
N GLY A 105 9.29 11.67 -1.22
CA GLY A 105 10.43 12.24 -0.50
C GLY A 105 10.16 13.53 0.31
N PRO A 106 11.20 14.16 0.90
CA PRO A 106 11.05 15.27 1.85
C PRO A 106 10.37 16.51 1.25
N ILE A 107 10.64 16.80 -0.04
CA ILE A 107 9.99 17.90 -0.77
C ILE A 107 8.51 17.58 -0.98
N GLY A 108 8.18 16.34 -1.32
CA GLY A 108 6.81 15.86 -1.38
C GLY A 108 6.10 15.92 -0.02
N GLN A 109 6.77 15.56 1.07
CA GLN A 109 6.24 15.70 2.43
C GLN A 109 5.98 17.16 2.80
N LEU A 110 6.82 18.10 2.35
CA LEU A 110 6.62 19.54 2.57
C LEU A 110 5.44 20.08 1.75
N VAL A 111 5.37 19.77 0.45
CA VAL A 111 4.24 20.18 -0.42
C VAL A 111 2.93 19.57 0.09
N ASN A 112 2.94 18.30 0.49
CA ASN A 112 1.77 17.68 1.09
C ASN A 112 1.44 18.24 2.47
N ARG A 113 2.40 18.73 3.27
CA ARG A 113 2.11 19.47 4.52
C ARG A 113 1.41 20.80 4.24
N PHE A 114 1.80 21.52 3.19
CA PHE A 114 1.11 22.74 2.77
C PHE A 114 -0.29 22.45 2.22
N SER A 115 -0.46 21.39 1.44
CA SER A 115 -1.79 20.91 1.01
C SER A 115 -2.59 20.28 2.16
N ALA A 116 -1.92 19.75 3.18
CA ALA A 116 -2.53 19.18 4.39
C ALA A 116 -2.89 20.22 5.45
N GLY A 117 -2.55 21.50 5.24
CA GLY A 117 -3.22 22.60 5.95
C GLY A 117 -4.73 22.62 5.71
N GLN A 118 -5.23 21.90 4.69
CA GLN A 118 -6.66 21.62 4.47
C GLN A 118 -7.08 20.16 4.79
N ARG A 119 -6.17 19.25 5.14
CA ARG A 119 -6.43 17.80 5.39
C ARG A 119 -5.96 17.31 6.77
N SER A 120 -5.76 18.22 7.71
CA SER A 120 -5.19 17.99 9.05
C SER A 120 -6.04 17.13 10.00
N ASP A 121 -6.97 16.32 9.49
CA ASP A 121 -7.96 15.58 10.29
C ASP A 121 -8.11 14.10 9.88
N LEU A 122 -7.15 13.54 9.13
CA LEU A 122 -7.23 12.15 8.64
C LEU A 122 -7.16 11.09 9.75
N GLY A 123 -6.74 11.47 10.97
CA GLY A 123 -6.54 10.54 12.09
C GLY A 123 -5.47 9.48 11.80
N ASP A 124 -5.43 8.44 12.62
CA ASP A 124 -4.54 7.29 12.40
C ASP A 124 -4.95 6.52 11.13
N ILE A 125 -3.97 6.16 10.30
CA ILE A 125 -4.14 5.43 9.03
C ILE A 125 -3.39 4.09 9.07
N MET A 126 -3.95 3.05 8.49
CA MET A 126 -3.30 1.76 8.28
C MET A 126 -2.75 1.68 6.85
N MET A 127 -1.55 1.12 6.67
CA MET A 127 -1.02 0.85 5.32
C MET A 127 -1.26 -0.61 4.95
N LEU A 128 -1.88 -0.84 3.81
CA LEU A 128 -1.92 -2.13 3.15
C LEU A 128 -0.82 -2.17 2.10
N GLN A 129 0.02 -3.20 2.11
CA GLN A 129 1.07 -3.40 1.11
C GLN A 129 1.07 -4.84 0.56
N LEU A 130 1.46 -5.00 -0.69
CA LEU A 130 1.84 -6.26 -1.30
C LEU A 130 3.28 -6.15 -1.79
N TRP A 131 4.15 -7.01 -1.25
CA TRP A 131 5.54 -7.13 -1.67
C TRP A 131 5.77 -8.44 -2.42
N ILE A 132 6.24 -8.36 -3.65
CA ILE A 132 6.60 -9.51 -4.49
C ILE A 132 8.08 -9.42 -4.82
N GLU A 133 8.80 -10.51 -4.63
CA GLU A 133 10.20 -10.63 -5.04
C GLU A 133 10.37 -11.75 -6.07
N THR A 134 11.07 -11.45 -7.16
CA THR A 134 11.32 -12.40 -8.23
C THR A 134 12.76 -12.32 -8.75
N PRO A 135 13.34 -13.43 -9.26
CA PRO A 135 14.67 -13.44 -9.89
C PRO A 135 14.68 -12.91 -11.33
N ALA A 136 13.51 -12.57 -11.87
CA ALA A 136 13.32 -12.03 -13.22
C ALA A 136 12.19 -10.99 -13.19
N GLU A 137 12.05 -10.21 -14.27
CA GLU A 137 10.94 -9.28 -14.39
C GLU A 137 9.60 -10.01 -14.41
N LEU A 138 8.60 -9.42 -13.76
CA LEU A 138 7.26 -9.95 -13.71
C LEU A 138 6.60 -9.66 -15.06
N GLY A 139 6.04 -10.69 -15.71
CA GLY A 139 5.34 -10.52 -16.97
C GLY A 139 4.13 -9.59 -16.84
N GLY A 140 3.71 -8.96 -17.93
CA GLY A 140 2.55 -8.03 -17.93
C GLY A 140 1.31 -8.63 -17.29
N ASP A 141 0.94 -9.84 -17.68
CA ASP A 141 -0.22 -10.56 -17.14
C ASP A 141 -0.10 -10.83 -15.63
N ASP A 142 1.10 -11.17 -15.15
CA ASP A 142 1.33 -11.42 -13.72
C ASP A 142 1.27 -10.12 -12.91
N LEU A 143 1.79 -9.03 -13.46
CA LEU A 143 1.73 -7.72 -12.83
C LEU A 143 0.29 -7.19 -12.77
N ASP A 144 -0.49 -7.39 -13.82
CA ASP A 144 -1.90 -7.00 -13.83
C ASP A 144 -2.74 -7.86 -12.88
N LEU A 145 -2.46 -9.16 -12.78
CA LEU A 145 -3.05 -10.02 -11.77
C LEU A 145 -2.69 -9.57 -10.35
N ALA A 146 -1.42 -9.21 -10.09
CA ALA A 146 -1.00 -8.69 -8.79
C ALA A 146 -1.73 -7.38 -8.44
N LYS A 147 -1.90 -6.46 -9.40
CA LYS A 147 -2.70 -5.24 -9.23
C LYS A 147 -4.16 -5.56 -8.88
N GLN A 148 -4.76 -6.54 -9.57
CA GLN A 148 -6.14 -6.94 -9.33
C GLN A 148 -6.31 -7.55 -7.93
N ILE A 149 -5.42 -8.46 -7.52
CA ILE A 149 -5.43 -9.06 -6.19
C ILE A 149 -5.30 -7.98 -5.12
N PHE A 150 -4.38 -7.03 -5.29
CA PHE A 150 -4.20 -5.93 -4.35
C PHE A 150 -5.44 -5.03 -4.26
N ALA A 151 -6.03 -4.66 -5.39
CA ALA A 151 -7.24 -3.84 -5.43
C ALA A 151 -8.42 -4.53 -4.72
N ILE A 152 -8.64 -5.83 -4.97
CA ILE A 152 -9.67 -6.62 -4.30
C ILE A 152 -9.43 -6.66 -2.79
N ALA A 153 -8.20 -6.93 -2.35
CA ALA A 153 -7.86 -6.98 -0.93
C ALA A 153 -8.11 -5.63 -0.24
N ARG A 154 -7.69 -4.54 -0.87
CA ARG A 154 -7.93 -3.18 -0.37
C ARG A 154 -9.42 -2.87 -0.26
N ASP A 155 -10.18 -3.14 -1.31
CA ASP A 155 -11.62 -2.82 -1.36
C ASP A 155 -12.41 -3.64 -0.34
N ARG A 156 -12.00 -4.90 -0.13
CA ARG A 156 -12.54 -5.75 0.93
C ARG A 156 -12.24 -5.19 2.31
N LEU A 157 -10.99 -4.80 2.57
CA LEU A 157 -10.58 -4.21 3.85
C LEU A 157 -11.35 -2.90 4.14
N LEU A 158 -11.52 -2.04 3.13
CA LEU A 158 -12.35 -0.83 3.24
C LEU A 158 -13.79 -1.15 3.64
N ALA A 159 -14.40 -2.17 3.02
CA ALA A 159 -15.77 -2.58 3.33
C ALA A 159 -15.88 -3.18 4.75
N ASP A 160 -14.92 -4.00 5.16
CA ASP A 160 -14.91 -4.64 6.48
C ASP A 160 -14.73 -3.60 7.60
N VAL A 161 -13.81 -2.62 7.44
CA VAL A 161 -13.64 -1.51 8.40
C VAL A 161 -14.91 -0.67 8.54
N ARG A 162 -15.56 -0.31 7.42
CA ARG A 162 -16.82 0.45 7.44
C ARG A 162 -17.95 -0.30 8.13
N THR A 163 -17.97 -1.62 7.98
CA THR A 163 -18.99 -2.48 8.61
C THR A 163 -18.75 -2.59 10.11
N ALA A 164 -17.50 -2.74 10.53
CA ALA A 164 -17.11 -2.79 11.94
C ALA A 164 -17.45 -1.50 12.71
N GLN A 165 -17.42 -0.34 12.05
CA GLN A 165 -17.77 0.96 12.66
C GLN A 165 -19.29 1.18 12.88
N ARG A 166 -20.14 0.35 12.25
CA ARG A 166 -21.61 0.47 12.35
C ARG A 166 -22.21 -0.40 13.47
N ASN A 167 -21.43 -1.34 14.00
CA ASN A 167 -21.82 -2.27 15.05
C ASN A 167 -21.24 -1.81 16.40
#